data_AF-A0A9P5X6R2-F1
#
_entry.id   AF-A0A9P5X6R2-F1
#
_cell.length_a   1.000
_cell.length_b   1.000
_cell.length_c   1.000
_cell.angle_alpha   90.00
_cell.angle_beta   90.00
_cell.angle_gamma   90.00
#
_symmetry.space_group_name_H-M   'P 1'
#
loop_
_entity.id
_entity.type
_entity.pdbx_description
1 polymer ?
#
loop_
_entity_poly.entity_id
_entity_poly.type
_entity_poly.pdbx_seq_one_letter_code
_entity_poly.pdbx_strand_id
1 'polypeptide(L)'
;MSVVIYLLANNIELYLHDSFENILRHHNIPTKSQWPSDHDIQILVKASNGLFIYATTALRIVARAGSLEEVLHAVCATTFDDECNSPIAELDAIYVLIMWHIPPIVLPNVLLLCFILCTTYSYASFREPRPYAMLYSNILTLSEIEFWVVCNHLSAVLHVYNHSNSLDSTQLGDTSHPLATIEKWMVCVLGGSLQFYHKSFCDFITDPTRSGTFCATSPPTVNAYYKCSLEIVLKCEESYSLQGSGEVYPSFQFLAYILNAMNQEPASAPDSACPLSWPHVNELANFALETQVHCWVFSNCFDAGGWDMIEHYFLQCFARVNFRKSLQNPGTLYAGNSDLNWGCNGYLKIIHGTRLFRVPQDEFQTKFNVAKFKVVIKRWKECGIVQPYYPNLTSRFKSLISKKSQGNFISGLYRMGHGTKSIFWYWEINLKGGYYQEFQAADLDEGDRVYRDERFDLWPTTPLQPDWAQLVGTGTE
;
A
#
# COMPACT_ATOMS: atom_id res chain seq x y z
N MET A 1 -11.68 -15.83 33.87
CA MET A 1 -10.86 -16.30 32.73
C MET A 1 -11.44 -17.58 32.11
N SER A 2 -11.76 -18.62 32.90
CA SER A 2 -12.35 -19.89 32.41
C SER A 2 -13.68 -19.74 31.65
N VAL A 3 -14.66 -18.99 32.16
CA VAL A 3 -16.00 -18.86 31.53
C VAL A 3 -15.95 -18.21 30.13
N VAL A 4 -15.07 -17.22 29.92
CA VAL A 4 -14.96 -16.51 28.63
C VAL A 4 -14.35 -17.41 27.56
N ILE A 5 -13.34 -18.22 27.92
CA ILE A 5 -12.72 -19.19 27.01
C ILE A 5 -13.73 -20.27 26.62
N TYR A 6 -14.52 -20.78 27.57
CA TYR A 6 -15.59 -21.74 27.29
C TYR A 6 -16.69 -21.18 26.36
N LEU A 7 -17.10 -19.92 26.56
CA LEU A 7 -18.10 -19.27 25.69
C LEU A 7 -17.57 -19.07 24.26
N LEU A 8 -16.30 -18.70 24.11
CA LEU A 8 -15.67 -18.56 22.79
C LEU A 8 -15.54 -19.91 22.08
N ALA A 9 -15.11 -20.96 22.79
CA ALA A 9 -15.03 -22.31 22.24
C ALA A 9 -16.39 -22.80 21.72
N ASN A 10 -17.46 -22.63 22.52
CA ASN A 10 -18.82 -23.01 22.14
C ASN A 10 -19.34 -22.23 20.92
N ASN A 11 -19.01 -20.94 20.80
CA ASN A 11 -19.41 -20.15 19.63
C ASN A 11 -18.63 -20.55 18.37
N ILE A 12 -17.34 -20.91 18.50
CA ILE A 12 -16.53 -21.40 17.38
C ILE A 12 -17.02 -22.77 16.93
N GLU A 13 -17.37 -23.66 17.85
CA GLU A 13 -17.94 -24.97 17.55
C GLU A 13 -19.24 -24.85 16.73
N LEU A 14 -20.19 -24.03 17.20
CA LEU A 14 -21.44 -23.74 16.46
C LEU A 14 -21.16 -23.16 15.08
N TYR A 15 -20.23 -22.20 15.00
CA TYR A 15 -19.82 -21.60 13.73
C TYR A 15 -19.22 -22.61 12.75
N LEU A 16 -18.38 -23.54 13.24
CA LEU A 16 -17.77 -24.59 12.43
C LEU A 16 -18.85 -25.55 11.91
N HIS A 17 -19.76 -26.03 12.75
CA HIS A 17 -20.86 -26.90 12.33
C HIS A 17 -21.70 -26.27 11.21
N ASP A 18 -22.19 -25.04 11.42
CA ASP A 18 -23.00 -24.32 10.43
C ASP A 18 -22.23 -24.10 9.12
N SER A 19 -20.94 -23.79 9.22
CA SER A 19 -20.10 -23.51 8.05
C SER A 19 -19.78 -24.78 7.25
N PHE A 20 -19.48 -25.89 7.91
CA PHE A 20 -19.27 -27.18 7.24
C PHE A 20 -20.56 -27.69 6.58
N GLU A 21 -21.72 -27.51 7.22
CA GLU A 21 -22.99 -27.82 6.58
C GLU A 21 -23.19 -26.98 5.31
N ASN A 22 -22.79 -25.70 5.35
CA ASN A 22 -22.85 -24.84 4.18
C ASN A 22 -21.87 -25.32 3.09
N ILE A 23 -20.66 -25.74 3.44
CA ILE A 23 -19.69 -26.32 2.49
C ILE A 23 -20.29 -27.57 1.82
N LEU A 24 -20.87 -28.49 2.58
CA LEU A 24 -21.54 -29.68 2.04
C LEU A 24 -22.62 -29.32 1.03
N ARG A 25 -23.47 -28.33 1.35
CA ARG A 25 -24.52 -27.84 0.43
C ARG A 25 -23.93 -27.28 -0.86
N HIS A 26 -22.85 -26.50 -0.79
CA HIS A 26 -22.18 -25.94 -1.98
C HIS A 26 -21.55 -27.02 -2.87
N HIS A 27 -21.05 -28.10 -2.27
CA HIS A 27 -20.47 -29.23 -3.00
C HIS A 27 -21.52 -30.29 -3.42
N ASN A 28 -22.81 -30.03 -3.21
CA ASN A 28 -23.91 -30.98 -3.45
C ASN A 28 -23.74 -32.33 -2.73
N ILE A 29 -23.08 -32.32 -1.57
CA ILE A 29 -22.91 -33.49 -0.71
C ILE A 29 -24.07 -33.49 0.31
N PRO A 30 -24.74 -34.64 0.55
CA PRO A 30 -25.83 -34.70 1.52
C PRO A 30 -25.39 -34.25 2.92
N THR A 31 -26.17 -33.38 3.55
CA THR A 31 -25.92 -32.87 4.92
C THR A 31 -26.03 -33.94 6.01
N LYS A 32 -26.51 -35.14 5.67
CA LYS A 32 -26.47 -36.34 6.52
C LYS A 32 -25.16 -37.12 6.45
N SER A 33 -24.15 -36.59 5.74
CA SER A 33 -22.80 -37.14 5.78
C SER A 33 -22.29 -37.11 7.23
N GLN A 34 -21.53 -38.13 7.66
CA GLN A 34 -20.80 -38.12 8.95
C GLN A 34 -19.56 -37.21 8.91
N TRP A 35 -19.49 -36.34 7.90
CA TRP A 35 -18.36 -35.48 7.62
C TRP A 35 -18.72 -34.01 7.82
N PRO A 36 -17.86 -33.20 8.47
CA PRO A 36 -16.70 -33.64 9.25
C PRO A 36 -17.15 -34.42 10.49
N SER A 37 -16.26 -35.21 11.10
CA SER A 37 -16.58 -35.88 12.36
C SER A 37 -16.59 -34.88 13.52
N ASP A 38 -17.32 -35.20 14.60
CA ASP A 38 -17.27 -34.39 15.83
C ASP A 38 -15.84 -34.28 16.37
N HIS A 39 -15.01 -35.31 16.14
CA HIS A 39 -13.60 -35.28 16.51
C HIS A 39 -12.80 -34.21 15.75
N ASP A 40 -13.01 -34.10 14.43
CA ASP A 40 -12.35 -33.07 13.61
C ASP A 40 -12.76 -31.66 14.07
N ILE A 41 -14.04 -31.47 14.37
CA ILE A 41 -14.54 -30.19 14.88
C ILE A 41 -13.87 -29.83 16.20
N GLN A 42 -13.78 -30.78 17.13
CA GLN A 42 -13.12 -30.54 18.43
C GLN A 42 -11.62 -30.24 18.29
N ILE A 43 -10.92 -30.86 17.32
CA ILE A 43 -9.53 -30.50 16.99
C ILE A 43 -9.47 -29.03 16.55
N LEU A 44 -10.33 -28.61 15.63
CA LEU A 44 -10.36 -27.23 15.13
C LEU A 44 -10.74 -26.21 16.21
N VAL A 45 -11.70 -26.54 17.09
CA VAL A 45 -12.09 -25.70 18.24
C VAL A 45 -10.90 -25.51 19.18
N LYS A 46 -10.19 -26.60 19.50
CA LYS A 46 -9.01 -26.58 20.37
C LYS A 46 -7.89 -25.74 19.74
N ALA A 47 -7.53 -26.02 18.49
CA ALA A 47 -6.47 -25.32 17.76
C ALA A 47 -6.78 -23.84 17.54
N SER A 48 -8.06 -23.48 17.41
CA SER A 48 -8.47 -22.08 17.34
C SER A 48 -8.05 -21.29 18.59
N ASN A 49 -8.00 -21.92 19.77
CA ASN A 49 -7.68 -21.27 21.04
C ASN A 49 -8.43 -19.93 21.25
N GLY A 50 -9.72 -19.92 20.88
CA GLY A 50 -10.59 -18.73 20.92
C GLY A 50 -10.46 -17.75 19.75
N LEU A 51 -9.54 -17.97 18.81
CA LEU A 51 -9.36 -17.16 17.61
C LEU A 51 -10.30 -17.61 16.49
N PHE A 52 -11.40 -16.88 16.30
CA PHE A 52 -12.29 -17.07 15.14
C PHE A 52 -11.55 -17.00 13.81
N ILE A 53 -10.46 -16.24 13.72
CA ILE A 53 -9.69 -16.17 12.49
C ILE A 53 -9.11 -17.53 12.08
N TYR A 54 -8.62 -18.33 13.03
CA TYR A 54 -8.14 -19.67 12.73
C TYR A 54 -9.25 -20.51 12.10
N ALA A 55 -10.42 -20.59 12.76
CA ALA A 55 -11.58 -21.32 12.27
C ALA A 55 -12.03 -20.85 10.88
N THR A 56 -12.12 -19.54 10.65
CA THR A 56 -12.52 -18.98 9.35
C THR A 56 -11.49 -19.28 8.25
N THR A 57 -10.19 -19.26 8.56
CA THR A 57 -9.13 -19.58 7.61
C THR A 57 -9.13 -21.07 7.29
N ALA A 58 -9.25 -21.95 8.29
CA ALA A 58 -9.37 -23.39 8.11
C ALA A 58 -10.54 -23.76 7.19
N LEU A 59 -11.72 -23.20 7.46
CA LEU A 59 -12.91 -23.40 6.62
C LEU A 59 -12.68 -22.95 5.18
N ARG A 60 -12.01 -21.81 4.94
CA ARG A 60 -11.73 -21.32 3.58
C ARG A 60 -10.74 -22.20 2.82
N ILE A 61 -9.80 -22.86 3.51
CA ILE A 61 -8.90 -23.86 2.92
C ILE A 61 -9.71 -25.08 2.50
N VAL A 62 -10.51 -25.63 3.42
CA VAL A 62 -11.32 -26.84 3.16
C VAL A 62 -12.37 -26.60 2.08
N ALA A 63 -13.11 -25.48 2.15
CA ALA A 63 -14.20 -25.17 1.22
C ALA A 63 -13.80 -25.15 -0.25
N ARG A 64 -12.51 -24.92 -0.55
CA ARG A 64 -11.97 -24.79 -1.91
C ARG A 64 -11.15 -26.00 -2.34
N ALA A 65 -11.05 -27.02 -1.50
CA ALA A 65 -10.35 -28.24 -1.83
C ALA A 65 -11.11 -29.06 -2.87
N GLY A 66 -10.39 -29.68 -3.79
CA GLY A 66 -10.94 -30.75 -4.63
C GLY A 66 -11.22 -32.03 -3.85
N SER A 67 -10.53 -32.23 -2.73
CA SER A 67 -10.69 -33.34 -1.79
C SER A 67 -10.87 -32.80 -0.38
N LEU A 68 -12.12 -32.74 0.08
CA LEU A 68 -12.47 -32.15 1.37
C LEU A 68 -11.82 -32.91 2.55
N GLU A 69 -11.78 -34.23 2.46
CA GLU A 69 -11.22 -35.12 3.49
C GLU A 69 -9.71 -34.92 3.67
N GLU A 70 -8.95 -34.96 2.57
CA GLU A 70 -7.49 -34.85 2.61
C GLU A 70 -7.04 -33.49 3.15
N VAL A 71 -7.74 -32.43 2.76
CA VAL A 71 -7.42 -31.07 3.21
C VAL A 71 -7.85 -30.85 4.66
N LEU A 72 -8.99 -31.38 5.10
CA LEU A 72 -9.37 -31.34 6.51
C LEU A 72 -8.34 -32.08 7.38
N HIS A 73 -7.93 -33.27 6.95
CA HIS A 73 -6.88 -34.02 7.65
C HIS A 73 -5.55 -33.26 7.68
N ALA A 74 -5.15 -32.61 6.59
CA ALA A 74 -3.95 -31.79 6.55
C ALA A 74 -4.04 -30.60 7.52
N VAL A 75 -5.20 -29.94 7.62
CA VAL A 75 -5.42 -28.86 8.59
C VAL A 75 -5.36 -29.40 10.03
N CYS A 76 -6.06 -30.49 10.34
CA CYS A 76 -6.01 -31.11 11.67
C CYS A 76 -4.58 -31.59 12.03
N ALA A 77 -3.78 -32.01 11.06
CA ALA A 77 -2.38 -32.42 11.29
C ALA A 77 -1.43 -31.25 11.56
N THR A 78 -1.83 -30.00 11.33
CA THR A 78 -1.00 -28.82 11.67
C THR A 78 -1.07 -28.40 13.13
N THR A 79 -1.97 -29.02 13.91
CA THR A 79 -2.21 -28.64 15.31
C THR A 79 -1.17 -29.23 16.24
N PHE A 80 -0.65 -28.44 17.18
CA PHE A 80 0.33 -28.88 18.16
C PHE A 80 -0.33 -29.53 19.39
N ASP A 81 0.39 -30.44 20.04
CA ASP A 81 -0.02 -30.99 21.35
C ASP A 81 0.00 -29.90 22.44
N ASP A 82 -0.68 -30.18 23.57
CA ASP A 82 -1.04 -29.26 24.68
C ASP A 82 0.10 -28.39 25.28
N GLU A 83 1.36 -28.63 24.92
CA GLU A 83 2.51 -27.90 25.43
C GLU A 83 2.73 -26.53 24.75
N CYS A 84 2.22 -26.32 23.52
CA CYS A 84 2.40 -25.07 22.78
C CYS A 84 1.14 -24.18 22.80
N ASN A 85 0.82 -23.62 23.97
CA ASN A 85 -0.36 -22.76 24.19
C ASN A 85 -0.32 -21.37 23.52
N SER A 86 0.34 -21.20 22.38
CA SER A 86 0.38 -19.92 21.67
C SER A 86 -0.67 -19.90 20.55
N PRO A 87 -1.78 -19.13 20.68
CA PRO A 87 -2.76 -18.96 19.60
C PRO A 87 -2.15 -18.51 18.27
N ILE A 88 -1.00 -17.82 18.33
CA ILE A 88 -0.28 -17.32 17.16
C ILE A 88 0.46 -18.46 16.45
N ALA A 89 0.96 -19.47 17.18
CA ALA A 89 1.70 -20.58 16.59
C ALA A 89 0.79 -21.48 15.74
N GLU A 90 -0.42 -21.76 16.22
CA GLU A 90 -1.45 -22.48 15.45
C GLU A 90 -1.83 -21.72 14.17
N LEU A 91 -2.00 -20.40 14.29
CA LEU A 91 -2.29 -19.55 13.14
C LEU A 91 -1.11 -19.49 12.14
N ASP A 92 0.13 -19.54 12.62
CA ASP A 92 1.31 -19.60 11.75
C ASP A 92 1.41 -20.95 11.04
N ALA A 93 1.08 -22.06 11.72
CA ALA A 93 1.08 -23.39 11.12
C ALA A 93 0.10 -23.48 9.96
N ILE A 94 -1.12 -22.93 10.11
CA ILE A 94 -2.10 -22.93 9.02
C ILE A 94 -1.70 -21.99 7.87
N TYR A 95 -0.99 -20.89 8.14
CA TYR A 95 -0.43 -20.04 7.10
C TYR A 95 0.73 -20.70 6.35
N VAL A 96 1.60 -21.42 7.07
CA VAL A 96 2.64 -22.26 6.46
C VAL A 96 1.99 -23.31 5.55
N LEU A 97 0.89 -23.95 5.98
CA LEU A 97 0.16 -24.91 5.16
C LEU A 97 -0.31 -24.29 3.84
N ILE A 98 -0.91 -23.09 3.89
CA ILE A 98 -1.33 -22.36 2.67
C ILE A 98 -0.15 -22.14 1.75
N MET A 99 0.96 -21.62 2.27
CA MET A 99 2.15 -21.29 1.47
C MET A 99 2.84 -22.53 0.92
N TRP A 100 2.82 -23.64 1.64
CA TRP A 100 3.44 -24.90 1.24
C TRP A 100 2.73 -25.57 0.05
N HIS A 101 1.42 -25.39 -0.08
CA HIS A 101 0.65 -25.90 -1.22
C HIS A 101 0.85 -25.11 -2.52
N ILE A 102 1.62 -24.03 -2.48
CA ILE A 102 1.89 -23.19 -3.65
C ILE A 102 3.01 -23.82 -4.46
N PRO A 103 2.80 -24.14 -5.75
CA PRO A 103 3.83 -24.73 -6.59
C PRO A 103 5.08 -23.83 -6.64
N PRO A 104 6.31 -24.40 -6.57
CA PRO A 104 7.54 -23.61 -6.58
C PRO A 104 7.69 -22.66 -7.78
N ILE A 105 7.06 -22.99 -8.92
CA ILE A 105 7.05 -22.14 -10.12
C ILE A 105 6.18 -20.89 -9.97
N VAL A 106 5.13 -20.94 -9.12
CA VAL A 106 4.20 -19.83 -8.86
C VAL A 106 4.59 -19.03 -7.62
N LEU A 107 5.30 -19.65 -6.67
CA LEU A 107 5.68 -19.06 -5.38
C LEU A 107 6.37 -17.69 -5.48
N PRO A 108 7.31 -17.43 -6.41
CA PRO A 108 7.92 -16.10 -6.52
C PRO A 108 6.91 -14.98 -6.80
N ASN A 109 5.92 -15.23 -7.65
CA ASN A 109 4.87 -14.26 -7.97
C ASN A 109 3.90 -14.06 -6.81
N VAL A 110 3.60 -15.13 -6.05
CA VAL A 110 2.83 -15.05 -4.82
C VAL A 110 3.54 -14.19 -3.78
N LEU A 111 4.82 -14.47 -3.51
CA LEU A 111 5.60 -13.69 -2.54
C LEU A 111 5.70 -12.23 -2.96
N LEU A 112 5.85 -11.98 -4.26
CA LEU A 112 5.88 -10.64 -4.81
C LEU A 112 4.52 -9.93 -4.62
N LEU A 113 3.40 -10.56 -4.96
CA LEU A 113 2.06 -10.03 -4.68
C LEU A 113 1.86 -9.76 -3.19
N CYS A 114 2.25 -10.69 -2.32
CA CYS A 114 2.16 -10.53 -0.87
C CYS A 114 2.98 -9.33 -0.40
N PHE A 115 4.22 -9.18 -0.85
CA PHE A 115 5.07 -8.04 -0.52
C PHE A 115 4.40 -6.71 -0.90
N ILE A 116 3.90 -6.64 -2.13
CA ILE A 116 3.19 -5.49 -2.68
C ILE A 116 1.92 -5.14 -1.85
N LEU A 117 1.15 -6.16 -1.45
CA LEU A 117 -0.02 -5.98 -0.59
C LEU A 117 0.37 -5.54 0.83
N CYS A 118 1.49 -6.00 1.37
CA CYS A 118 1.97 -5.62 2.70
C CYS A 118 2.50 -4.18 2.74
N THR A 119 3.21 -3.75 1.68
CA THR A 119 3.67 -2.36 1.58
C THR A 119 2.46 -1.43 1.50
N THR A 120 1.48 -1.72 0.65
CA THR A 120 0.23 -0.93 0.56
C THR A 120 -0.57 -0.93 1.86
N TYR A 121 -0.60 -2.04 2.60
CA TYR A 121 -1.26 -2.13 3.90
C TYR A 121 -0.59 -1.26 4.97
N SER A 122 0.74 -1.12 4.95
CA SER A 122 1.48 -0.30 5.93
C SER A 122 1.27 1.21 5.72
N TYR A 123 1.01 1.65 4.49
CA TYR A 123 0.65 3.04 4.16
C TYR A 123 -0.84 3.34 4.38
N ALA A 124 -1.70 2.31 4.50
CA ALA A 124 -3.16 2.44 4.67
C ALA A 124 -3.62 3.03 6.02
N SER A 125 -2.71 3.64 6.79
CA SER A 125 -3.05 4.56 7.89
C SER A 125 -3.85 5.77 7.36
N PHE A 126 -3.74 6.05 6.06
CA PHE A 126 -4.53 7.05 5.36
C PHE A 126 -5.44 6.37 4.36
N ARG A 127 -6.64 6.94 4.20
CA ARG A 127 -7.76 6.49 3.36
C ARG A 127 -7.43 6.57 1.85
N GLU A 128 -6.28 6.06 1.45
CA GLU A 128 -5.91 5.88 0.05
C GLU A 128 -6.57 4.60 -0.48
N PRO A 129 -7.15 4.65 -1.69
CA PRO A 129 -7.79 3.51 -2.29
C PRO A 129 -6.71 2.48 -2.61
N ARG A 130 -7.05 1.23 -2.31
CA ARG A 130 -6.15 0.12 -2.53
C ARG A 130 -5.88 0.00 -4.04
N PRO A 131 -4.65 -0.36 -4.45
CA PRO A 131 -4.36 -0.61 -5.85
C PRO A 131 -5.33 -1.61 -6.47
N TYR A 132 -5.55 -1.45 -7.76
CA TYR A 132 -6.52 -2.24 -8.51
C TYR A 132 -5.87 -3.51 -9.06
N ALA A 133 -6.66 -4.55 -9.32
CA ALA A 133 -6.21 -5.83 -9.88
C ALA A 133 -5.35 -5.63 -11.13
N MET A 134 -5.76 -4.71 -12.02
CA MET A 134 -5.00 -4.37 -13.21
C MET A 134 -3.61 -3.82 -12.89
N LEU A 135 -3.47 -3.00 -11.86
CA LEU A 135 -2.17 -2.46 -11.49
C LEU A 135 -1.25 -3.58 -10.97
N TYR A 136 -1.77 -4.47 -10.12
CA TYR A 136 -1.00 -5.61 -9.62
C TYR A 136 -0.57 -6.55 -10.74
N SER A 137 -1.45 -6.92 -11.68
CA SER A 137 -1.11 -7.81 -12.78
C SER A 137 0.01 -7.23 -13.66
N ASN A 138 -0.04 -5.93 -13.95
CA ASN A 138 0.94 -5.25 -14.79
C ASN A 138 2.29 -5.06 -14.09
N ILE A 139 2.31 -4.74 -12.79
CA ILE A 139 3.56 -4.71 -12.01
C ILE A 139 4.19 -6.10 -11.99
N LEU A 140 3.40 -7.15 -11.76
CA LEU A 140 3.90 -8.53 -11.75
C LEU A 140 4.27 -9.05 -13.15
N THR A 141 3.99 -8.30 -14.21
CA THR A 141 4.19 -8.71 -15.62
C THR A 141 3.48 -10.02 -15.98
N LEU A 142 2.31 -10.26 -15.38
CA LEU A 142 1.52 -11.48 -15.58
C LEU A 142 0.40 -11.28 -16.60
N SER A 143 0.10 -12.32 -17.36
CA SER A 143 -1.18 -12.40 -18.06
C SER A 143 -2.33 -12.45 -17.05
N GLU A 144 -3.54 -12.13 -17.51
CA GLU A 144 -4.74 -12.17 -16.67
C GLU A 144 -4.96 -13.57 -16.04
N ILE A 145 -4.74 -14.63 -16.82
CA ILE A 145 -4.88 -16.01 -16.34
C ILE A 145 -3.86 -16.30 -15.24
N GLU A 146 -2.59 -15.98 -15.46
CA GLU A 146 -1.54 -16.20 -14.47
C GLU A 146 -1.78 -15.39 -13.19
N PHE A 147 -2.25 -14.16 -13.32
CA PHE A 147 -2.59 -13.31 -12.18
C PHE A 147 -3.70 -13.93 -11.32
N TRP A 148 -4.78 -14.40 -11.96
CA TRP A 148 -5.86 -15.05 -11.22
C TRP A 148 -5.45 -16.40 -10.61
N VAL A 149 -4.56 -17.15 -11.27
CA VAL A 149 -3.96 -18.35 -10.68
C VAL A 149 -3.18 -18.00 -9.40
N VAL A 150 -2.36 -16.95 -9.42
CA VAL A 150 -1.64 -16.45 -8.24
C VAL A 150 -2.62 -16.06 -7.12
N CYS A 151 -3.68 -15.33 -7.44
CA CYS A 151 -4.70 -14.93 -6.46
C CYS A 151 -5.44 -16.14 -5.86
N ASN A 152 -5.76 -17.15 -6.68
CA ASN A 152 -6.47 -18.34 -6.25
C ASN A 152 -5.69 -19.17 -5.23
N HIS A 153 -4.36 -19.25 -5.37
CA HIS A 153 -3.48 -19.90 -4.39
C HIS A 153 -3.53 -19.22 -3.01
N LEU A 154 -3.86 -17.93 -2.95
CA LEU A 154 -4.00 -17.16 -1.71
C LEU A 154 -5.44 -17.00 -1.25
N SER A 155 -6.43 -17.61 -1.92
CA SER A 155 -7.86 -17.33 -1.68
C SER A 155 -8.33 -17.54 -0.24
N ALA A 156 -7.64 -18.36 0.56
CA ALA A 156 -7.93 -18.55 1.99
C ALA A 156 -7.61 -17.32 2.86
N VAL A 157 -6.65 -16.50 2.41
CA VAL A 157 -6.14 -15.31 3.12
C VAL A 157 -6.33 -14.01 2.33
N LEU A 158 -6.65 -14.10 1.05
CA LEU A 158 -6.84 -12.99 0.12
C LEU A 158 -8.30 -12.88 -0.32
N HIS A 159 -8.85 -11.68 -0.21
CA HIS A 159 -10.13 -11.28 -0.76
C HIS A 159 -9.92 -10.49 -2.05
N VAL A 160 -10.76 -10.79 -3.04
CA VAL A 160 -10.82 -10.07 -4.31
C VAL A 160 -12.19 -9.39 -4.38
N TYR A 161 -12.20 -8.07 -4.37
CA TYR A 161 -13.42 -7.26 -4.51
C TYR A 161 -13.71 -7.06 -5.99
N ASN A 162 -14.78 -7.67 -6.48
CA ASN A 162 -15.29 -7.51 -7.85
C ASN A 162 -16.69 -6.85 -7.83
N HIS A 163 -17.16 -6.37 -8.99
CA HIS A 163 -18.46 -5.71 -9.20
C HIS A 163 -19.68 -6.39 -8.51
N SER A 164 -19.65 -7.71 -8.36
CA SER A 164 -20.76 -8.51 -7.82
C SER A 164 -20.79 -8.59 -6.28
N ASN A 165 -19.63 -8.48 -5.63
CA ASN A 165 -19.55 -8.44 -4.18
C ASN A 165 -19.54 -6.98 -3.78
N SER A 166 -20.73 -6.40 -3.71
CA SER A 166 -21.04 -5.14 -3.04
C SER A 166 -19.97 -4.84 -1.99
N LEU A 167 -19.10 -3.86 -2.25
CA LEU A 167 -18.38 -3.18 -1.18
C LEU A 167 -19.48 -2.73 -0.23
N ASP A 168 -19.65 -3.46 0.88
CA ASP A 168 -20.62 -3.09 1.90
C ASP A 168 -20.35 -1.62 2.21
N SER A 169 -21.40 -0.81 2.08
CA SER A 169 -21.45 0.63 2.33
C SER A 169 -20.92 1.07 3.71
N THR A 170 -20.45 0.12 4.52
CA THR A 170 -19.80 0.30 5.82
C THR A 170 -18.26 0.40 5.73
N GLN A 171 -17.62 -0.07 4.64
CA GLN A 171 -16.15 0.00 4.47
C GLN A 171 -15.67 1.21 3.66
N LEU A 172 -16.42 1.61 2.63
CA LEU A 172 -16.31 2.96 2.07
C LEU A 172 -17.16 3.85 2.97
N GLY A 173 -16.54 4.78 3.71
CA GLY A 173 -17.29 5.76 4.50
C GLY A 173 -18.36 6.48 3.66
N ASP A 174 -19.36 7.05 4.34
CA ASP A 174 -20.51 7.79 3.82
C ASP A 174 -20.64 7.85 2.28
N THR A 175 -21.51 6.99 1.73
CA THR A 175 -21.77 6.84 0.29
C THR A 175 -22.30 8.11 -0.40
N SER A 176 -22.58 9.17 0.36
CA SER A 176 -22.92 10.50 -0.17
C SER A 176 -21.70 11.29 -0.67
N HIS A 177 -20.47 10.80 -0.44
CA HIS A 177 -19.25 11.51 -0.80
C HIS A 177 -18.79 11.24 -2.25
N PRO A 178 -18.45 12.26 -3.06
CA PRO A 178 -18.04 12.06 -4.46
C PRO A 178 -16.80 11.16 -4.65
N LEU A 179 -15.87 11.15 -3.71
CA LEU A 179 -14.71 10.24 -3.73
C LEU A 179 -15.10 8.76 -3.67
N ALA A 180 -16.12 8.42 -2.87
CA ALA A 180 -16.61 7.05 -2.77
C ALA A 180 -17.21 6.56 -4.10
N THR A 181 -17.85 7.47 -4.84
CA THR A 181 -18.38 7.18 -6.19
C THR A 181 -17.25 6.91 -7.18
N ILE A 182 -16.19 7.73 -7.16
CA ILE A 182 -15.02 7.56 -8.04
C ILE A 182 -14.27 6.26 -7.71
N GLU A 183 -14.03 5.99 -6.43
CA GLU A 183 -13.36 4.76 -5.99
C GLU A 183 -14.13 3.52 -6.42
N LYS A 184 -15.46 3.51 -6.24
CA LYS A 184 -16.31 2.42 -6.70
C LYS A 184 -16.22 2.23 -8.21
N TRP A 185 -16.27 3.31 -8.99
CA TRP A 185 -16.11 3.24 -10.44
C TRP A 185 -14.73 2.74 -10.85
N MET A 186 -13.67 3.19 -10.19
CA MET A 186 -12.30 2.74 -10.46
C MET A 186 -12.12 1.24 -10.15
N VAL A 187 -12.62 0.76 -9.00
CA VAL A 187 -12.63 -0.68 -8.67
C VAL A 187 -13.34 -1.47 -9.74
N CYS A 188 -14.44 -0.93 -10.28
CA CYS A 188 -15.16 -1.55 -11.38
C CYS A 188 -14.31 -1.59 -12.66
N VAL A 189 -13.86 -0.44 -13.16
CA VAL A 189 -13.19 -0.37 -14.46
C VAL A 189 -11.83 -1.06 -14.47
N LEU A 190 -11.14 -1.13 -13.33
CA LEU A 190 -9.78 -1.64 -13.22
C LEU A 190 -9.70 -3.08 -12.68
N GLY A 191 -10.80 -3.83 -12.80
CA GLY A 191 -10.83 -5.28 -12.57
C GLY A 191 -10.84 -5.70 -11.10
N GLY A 192 -11.22 -4.81 -10.20
CA GLY A 192 -11.37 -5.08 -8.78
C GLY A 192 -10.23 -4.54 -7.90
N SER A 193 -10.30 -4.82 -6.60
CA SER A 193 -9.22 -4.55 -5.63
C SER A 193 -8.92 -5.78 -4.77
N LEU A 194 -7.72 -5.83 -4.20
CA LEU A 194 -7.25 -6.97 -3.41
C LEU A 194 -6.96 -6.56 -1.97
N GLN A 195 -7.28 -7.44 -1.02
CA GLN A 195 -6.96 -7.24 0.40
C GLN A 195 -6.77 -8.58 1.10
N PHE A 196 -5.84 -8.65 2.05
CA PHE A 196 -5.89 -9.74 3.02
C PHE A 196 -7.15 -9.65 3.88
N TYR A 197 -7.78 -10.80 4.16
CA TYR A 197 -8.91 -10.84 5.10
C TYR A 197 -8.53 -10.31 6.49
N HIS A 198 -7.25 -10.45 6.87
CA HIS A 198 -6.80 -10.00 8.17
C HIS A 198 -5.31 -9.61 8.18
N LYS A 199 -4.97 -8.71 9.11
CA LYS A 199 -3.62 -8.21 9.32
C LYS A 199 -2.63 -9.30 9.73
N SER A 200 -3.07 -10.32 10.47
CA SER A 200 -2.19 -11.40 10.96
C SER A 200 -1.43 -12.13 9.86
N PHE A 201 -2.02 -12.30 8.66
CA PHE A 201 -1.30 -12.90 7.55
C PHE A 201 -0.20 -11.97 7.00
N CYS A 202 -0.46 -10.66 6.93
CA CYS A 202 0.56 -9.65 6.63
C CYS A 202 1.68 -9.69 7.68
N ASP A 203 1.34 -9.74 8.97
CA ASP A 203 2.33 -9.81 10.05
C ASP A 203 3.13 -11.13 10.01
N PHE A 204 2.52 -12.24 9.60
CA PHE A 204 3.21 -13.51 9.40
C PHE A 204 4.17 -13.46 8.21
N ILE A 205 3.69 -13.07 7.02
CA ILE A 205 4.46 -13.16 5.77
C ILE A 205 5.61 -12.15 5.71
N THR A 206 5.56 -11.09 6.53
CA THR A 206 6.63 -10.09 6.65
C THR A 206 7.62 -10.38 7.78
N ASP A 207 7.35 -11.36 8.63
CA ASP A 207 8.23 -11.74 9.73
C ASP A 207 9.06 -12.98 9.34
N PRO A 208 10.39 -12.84 9.12
CA PRO A 208 11.25 -13.96 8.75
C PRO A 208 11.36 -15.03 9.83
N THR A 209 11.12 -14.68 11.10
CA THR A 209 11.16 -15.65 12.22
C THR A 209 9.93 -16.56 12.22
N ARG A 210 8.80 -16.09 11.67
CA ARG A 210 7.53 -16.83 11.62
C ARG A 210 7.34 -17.57 10.30
N SER A 211 7.58 -16.89 9.18
CA SER A 211 7.34 -17.41 7.82
C SER A 211 8.53 -18.16 7.21
N GLY A 212 9.75 -18.01 7.76
CA GLY A 212 10.95 -18.67 7.26
C GLY A 212 11.20 -18.42 5.77
N THR A 213 11.21 -19.49 4.96
CA THR A 213 11.42 -19.42 3.50
C THR A 213 10.29 -18.70 2.75
N PHE A 214 9.13 -18.53 3.38
CA PHE A 214 7.97 -17.84 2.80
C PHE A 214 7.96 -16.34 3.09
N CYS A 215 9.03 -15.79 3.67
CA CYS A 215 9.10 -14.37 4.00
C CYS A 215 9.09 -13.49 2.75
N ALA A 216 8.03 -12.69 2.58
CA ALA A 216 7.85 -11.77 1.45
C ALA A 216 8.82 -10.57 1.50
N THR A 217 9.39 -10.26 2.67
CA THR A 217 10.41 -9.21 2.81
C THR A 217 11.83 -9.77 2.63
N SER A 218 12.00 -10.91 1.96
CA SER A 218 13.32 -11.45 1.65
C SER A 218 14.05 -10.58 0.59
N PRO A 219 15.39 -10.51 0.59
CA PRO A 219 16.12 -9.73 -0.41
C PRO A 219 15.74 -10.04 -1.87
N PRO A 220 15.57 -11.32 -2.29
CA PRO A 220 15.14 -11.62 -3.66
C PRO A 220 13.78 -11.02 -4.01
N THR A 221 12.77 -11.16 -3.13
CA THR A 221 11.42 -10.65 -3.37
C THR A 221 11.40 -9.13 -3.44
N VAL A 222 12.11 -8.48 -2.52
CA VAL A 222 12.22 -7.01 -2.49
C VAL A 222 12.89 -6.50 -3.76
N ASN A 223 13.99 -7.11 -4.20
CA ASN A 223 14.66 -6.70 -5.43
C ASN A 223 13.81 -6.95 -6.69
N ALA A 224 13.07 -8.05 -6.74
CA ALA A 224 12.10 -8.32 -7.81
C ALA A 224 11.02 -7.24 -7.88
N TYR A 225 10.49 -6.80 -6.72
CA TYR A 225 9.55 -5.69 -6.65
C TYR A 225 10.11 -4.40 -7.23
N TYR A 226 11.33 -4.00 -6.83
CA TYR A 226 11.94 -2.78 -7.35
C TYR A 226 12.17 -2.86 -8.84
N LYS A 227 12.63 -4.01 -9.35
CA LYS A 227 12.79 -4.25 -10.78
C LYS A 227 11.48 -3.99 -11.53
N CYS A 228 10.43 -4.71 -11.17
CA CYS A 228 9.11 -4.64 -11.78
C CYS A 228 8.50 -3.22 -11.71
N SER A 229 8.60 -2.59 -10.54
CA SER A 229 8.09 -1.24 -10.28
C SER A 229 8.82 -0.17 -11.12
N LEU A 230 10.13 -0.29 -11.28
CA LEU A 230 10.91 0.64 -12.11
C LEU A 230 10.62 0.43 -13.60
N GLU A 231 10.49 -0.82 -14.04
CA GLU A 231 10.16 -1.15 -15.43
C GLU A 231 8.81 -0.54 -15.85
N ILE A 232 7.77 -0.66 -15.00
CA ILE A 232 6.46 -0.08 -15.31
C ILE A 232 6.49 1.46 -15.32
N VAL A 233 7.16 2.10 -14.35
CA VAL A 233 7.32 3.57 -14.32
C VAL A 233 8.02 4.07 -15.58
N LEU A 234 9.14 3.44 -15.96
CA LEU A 234 9.89 3.86 -17.14
C LEU A 234 9.07 3.67 -18.43
N LYS A 235 8.27 2.61 -18.53
CA LYS A 235 7.34 2.39 -19.64
C LYS A 235 6.25 3.47 -19.71
N CYS A 236 5.69 3.86 -18.57
CA CYS A 236 4.72 4.96 -18.49
C CYS A 236 5.35 6.29 -18.91
N GLU A 237 6.60 6.55 -18.52
CA GLU A 237 7.32 7.76 -18.91
C GLU A 237 7.53 7.90 -20.43
N GLU A 238 7.81 6.79 -21.12
CA GLU A 238 8.01 6.79 -22.58
C GLU A 238 6.72 6.96 -23.36
N SER A 239 5.61 6.48 -22.80
CA SER A 239 4.32 6.38 -23.50
C SER A 239 3.48 7.65 -23.39
N TYR A 240 3.73 8.51 -22.40
CA TYR A 240 2.89 9.67 -22.12
C TYR A 240 3.69 10.96 -21.94
N SER A 241 3.43 11.92 -22.82
CA SER A 241 3.83 13.32 -22.63
C SER A 241 2.68 14.06 -21.96
N LEU A 242 2.93 14.69 -20.80
CA LEU A 242 1.97 15.62 -20.21
C LEU A 242 1.82 16.81 -21.17
N GLN A 243 0.69 16.87 -21.89
CA GLN A 243 0.29 18.06 -22.62
C GLN A 243 -0.33 19.05 -21.62
N GLY A 244 0.42 20.05 -21.14
CA GLY A 244 -0.17 21.26 -20.56
C GLY A 244 0.46 21.83 -19.28
N SER A 245 0.82 23.12 -19.39
CA SER A 245 1.09 24.21 -18.43
C SER A 245 1.85 24.02 -17.10
N GLY A 246 2.08 22.81 -16.58
CA GLY A 246 2.78 22.66 -15.30
C GLY A 246 2.03 23.27 -14.10
N GLU A 247 0.75 23.59 -14.27
CA GLU A 247 -0.13 23.91 -13.15
C GLU A 247 -0.57 22.60 -12.50
N VAL A 248 -0.26 22.48 -11.21
CA VAL A 248 -0.81 21.43 -10.35
C VAL A 248 -2.31 21.71 -10.26
N TYR A 249 -3.13 20.92 -10.94
CA TYR A 249 -4.58 21.03 -10.83
C TYR A 249 -4.96 20.89 -9.36
N PRO A 250 -5.68 21.85 -8.76
CA PRO A 250 -6.27 21.64 -7.45
C PRO A 250 -7.19 20.43 -7.57
N SER A 251 -6.96 19.42 -6.74
CA SER A 251 -7.68 18.14 -6.70
C SER A 251 -9.18 18.26 -6.98
N PHE A 252 -9.85 19.33 -6.54
CA PHE A 252 -11.27 19.59 -6.77
C PHE A 252 -11.71 19.75 -8.23
N GLN A 253 -10.96 20.46 -9.08
CA GLN A 253 -11.36 20.62 -10.49
C GLN A 253 -11.20 19.32 -11.27
N PHE A 254 -10.19 18.53 -10.92
CA PHE A 254 -9.97 17.20 -11.48
C PHE A 254 -11.05 16.22 -11.01
N LEU A 255 -11.42 16.23 -9.73
CA LEU A 255 -12.55 15.45 -9.21
C LEU A 255 -13.87 15.82 -9.89
N ALA A 256 -14.14 17.12 -10.10
CA ALA A 256 -15.32 17.58 -10.82
C ALA A 256 -15.31 17.14 -12.30
N TYR A 257 -14.15 17.15 -12.95
CA TYR A 257 -13.98 16.62 -14.30
C TYR A 257 -14.28 15.12 -14.37
N ILE A 258 -13.73 14.33 -13.44
CA ILE A 258 -14.00 12.90 -13.33
C ILE A 258 -15.49 12.64 -13.14
N LEU A 259 -16.12 13.29 -12.17
CA LEU A 259 -17.54 13.09 -11.87
C LEU A 259 -18.42 13.45 -13.08
N ASN A 260 -18.06 14.51 -13.81
CA ASN A 260 -18.78 14.89 -15.03
C ASN A 260 -18.59 13.87 -16.16
N ALA A 261 -17.37 13.35 -16.34
CA ALA A 261 -17.10 12.28 -17.31
C ALA A 261 -17.86 10.98 -16.96
N MET A 262 -17.88 10.61 -15.67
CA MET A 262 -18.64 9.46 -15.17
C MET A 262 -20.15 9.60 -15.36
N ASN A 263 -20.69 10.81 -15.28
CA ASN A 263 -22.12 11.07 -15.51
C ASN A 263 -22.52 11.04 -16.99
N GLN A 264 -21.55 11.15 -17.90
CA GLN A 264 -21.77 11.15 -19.36
C GLN A 264 -21.60 9.77 -19.99
N GLU A 265 -20.87 8.85 -19.35
CA GLU A 265 -20.82 7.45 -19.74
C GLU A 265 -21.92 6.65 -19.03
N PRO A 266 -22.80 5.91 -19.74
CA PRO A 266 -23.74 5.02 -19.08
C PRO A 266 -22.95 3.99 -18.28
N ALA A 267 -23.34 3.78 -17.01
CA ALA A 267 -22.87 2.71 -16.15
C ALA A 267 -23.29 1.30 -16.63
N SER A 268 -23.39 1.08 -17.93
CA SER A 268 -23.37 -0.26 -18.50
C SER A 268 -21.92 -0.72 -18.49
N ALA A 269 -21.49 -1.23 -17.33
CA ALA A 269 -20.29 -2.03 -17.24
C ALA A 269 -20.38 -3.13 -18.32
N PRO A 270 -19.32 -3.41 -19.08
CA PRO A 270 -19.33 -4.58 -19.94
C PRO A 270 -19.63 -5.81 -19.07
N ASP A 271 -20.63 -6.62 -19.46
CA ASP A 271 -20.98 -7.89 -18.79
C ASP A 271 -19.81 -8.91 -18.79
N SER A 272 -18.71 -8.60 -19.49
CA SER A 272 -17.44 -9.31 -19.48
C SER A 272 -16.43 -8.58 -18.58
N ALA A 273 -15.72 -9.32 -17.72
CA ALA A 273 -14.57 -8.81 -16.98
C ALA A 273 -13.66 -7.97 -17.88
N CYS A 274 -13.34 -6.73 -17.47
CA CYS A 274 -12.39 -5.90 -18.20
C CYS A 274 -11.02 -6.60 -18.23
N PRO A 275 -10.37 -6.72 -19.40
CA PRO A 275 -9.05 -7.32 -19.48
C PRO A 275 -8.08 -6.61 -18.55
N LEU A 276 -7.28 -7.35 -17.78
CA LEU A 276 -6.32 -6.76 -16.83
C LEU A 276 -5.06 -6.19 -17.51
N SER A 277 -5.13 -5.82 -18.79
CA SER A 277 -4.00 -5.31 -19.57
C SER A 277 -3.93 -3.78 -19.55
N TRP A 278 -2.74 -3.23 -19.34
CA TRP A 278 -2.44 -1.80 -19.54
C TRP A 278 -1.75 -1.59 -20.89
N PRO A 279 -2.21 -0.67 -21.76
CA PRO A 279 -3.22 0.37 -21.52
C PRO A 279 -4.67 -0.09 -21.66
N HIS A 280 -5.52 0.53 -20.85
CA HIS A 280 -6.95 0.39 -20.87
C HIS A 280 -7.57 1.25 -21.99
N VAL A 281 -8.77 0.89 -22.46
CA VAL A 281 -9.46 1.65 -23.52
C VAL A 281 -9.95 3.02 -23.06
N ASN A 282 -10.22 3.16 -21.76
CA ASN A 282 -10.66 4.40 -21.14
C ASN A 282 -9.43 5.24 -20.73
N GLU A 283 -9.30 6.45 -21.28
CA GLU A 283 -8.17 7.35 -21.01
C GLU A 283 -8.10 7.81 -19.56
N LEU A 284 -9.25 8.01 -18.91
CA LEU A 284 -9.30 8.38 -17.50
C LEU A 284 -8.77 7.25 -16.61
N ALA A 285 -9.09 6.00 -16.93
CA ALA A 285 -8.54 4.83 -16.25
C ALA A 285 -7.01 4.76 -16.41
N ASN A 286 -6.48 5.02 -17.62
CA ASN A 286 -5.03 5.09 -17.85
C ASN A 286 -4.36 6.20 -17.05
N PHE A 287 -4.94 7.40 -17.03
CA PHE A 287 -4.40 8.53 -16.27
C PHE A 287 -4.34 8.21 -14.78
N ALA A 288 -5.40 7.60 -14.24
CA ALA A 288 -5.47 7.24 -12.84
C ALA A 288 -4.47 6.12 -12.48
N LEU A 289 -4.27 5.13 -13.36
CA LEU A 289 -3.23 4.12 -13.21
C LEU A 289 -1.81 4.72 -13.28
N GLU A 290 -1.53 5.61 -14.24
CA GLU A 290 -0.24 6.32 -14.34
C GLU A 290 0.05 7.09 -13.06
N THR A 291 -0.97 7.78 -12.55
CA THR A 291 -0.91 8.50 -11.28
C THR A 291 -0.60 7.59 -10.13
N GLN A 292 -1.32 6.48 -10.00
CA GLN A 292 -1.10 5.53 -8.92
C GLN A 292 0.28 4.88 -9.02
N VAL A 293 0.76 4.50 -10.20
CA VAL A 293 2.13 4.00 -10.41
C VAL A 293 3.16 5.03 -9.99
N HIS A 294 3.03 6.27 -10.45
CA HIS A 294 4.00 7.30 -10.13
C HIS A 294 4.03 7.60 -8.63
N CYS A 295 2.88 7.80 -7.99
CA CYS A 295 2.82 8.01 -6.54
C CYS A 295 3.38 6.80 -5.78
N TRP A 296 2.93 5.60 -6.12
CA TRP A 296 3.24 4.40 -5.36
C TRP A 296 4.71 4.00 -5.47
N VAL A 297 5.26 3.96 -6.69
CA VAL A 297 6.67 3.63 -6.91
C VAL A 297 7.56 4.73 -6.36
N PHE A 298 7.16 6.00 -6.48
CA PHE A 298 7.90 7.09 -5.86
C PHE A 298 7.96 6.95 -4.35
N SER A 299 6.82 6.82 -3.66
CA SER A 299 6.79 6.67 -2.20
C SER A 299 7.58 5.45 -1.73
N ASN A 300 7.44 4.30 -2.40
CA ASN A 300 8.19 3.10 -2.00
C ASN A 300 9.68 3.22 -2.27
N CYS A 301 10.11 3.71 -3.44
CA CYS A 301 11.53 3.93 -3.71
C CYS A 301 12.14 5.01 -2.82
N PHE A 302 11.37 6.05 -2.49
CA PHE A 302 11.81 7.15 -1.62
C PHE A 302 12.01 6.65 -0.18
N ASP A 303 11.02 5.97 0.41
CA ASP A 303 11.13 5.45 1.77
C ASP A 303 12.08 4.25 1.89
N ALA A 304 12.16 3.41 0.85
CA ALA A 304 13.00 2.23 0.88
C ALA A 304 14.46 2.49 0.51
N GLY A 305 14.83 3.74 0.19
CA GLY A 305 16.23 4.13 0.07
C GLY A 305 17.10 3.69 1.26
N GLY A 306 16.49 3.49 2.43
CA GLY A 306 17.11 2.97 3.65
C GLY A 306 17.02 1.47 3.87
N TRP A 307 16.67 0.68 2.86
CA TRP A 307 16.66 -0.78 2.94
C TRP A 307 17.97 -1.31 2.37
N ASP A 308 18.85 -1.79 3.24
CA ASP A 308 20.20 -2.24 2.86
C ASP A 308 20.19 -3.38 1.82
N MET A 309 19.05 -4.07 1.68
CA MET A 309 18.86 -5.20 0.76
C MET A 309 18.60 -4.82 -0.71
N ILE A 310 18.28 -3.57 -1.03
CA ILE A 310 18.04 -3.16 -2.43
C ILE A 310 19.37 -3.12 -3.20
N GLU A 311 19.45 -3.76 -4.34
CA GLU A 311 20.65 -3.73 -5.16
C GLU A 311 20.94 -2.34 -5.70
N HIS A 312 22.23 -2.00 -5.77
CA HIS A 312 22.71 -0.69 -6.23
C HIS A 312 22.20 -0.35 -7.64
N TYR A 313 22.05 -1.36 -8.49
CA TYR A 313 21.52 -1.21 -9.85
C TYR A 313 20.11 -0.59 -9.88
N PHE A 314 19.19 -1.06 -9.03
CA PHE A 314 17.82 -0.53 -9.00
C PHE A 314 17.77 0.92 -8.55
N LEU A 315 18.61 1.31 -7.59
CA LEU A 315 18.73 2.70 -7.15
C LEU A 315 19.30 3.61 -8.25
N GLN A 316 20.25 3.12 -9.06
CA GLN A 316 20.73 3.84 -10.23
C GLN A 316 19.64 4.00 -11.30
N CYS A 317 18.82 2.98 -11.50
CA CYS A 317 17.66 3.07 -12.39
C CYS A 317 16.63 4.08 -11.86
N PHE A 318 16.37 4.13 -10.56
CA PHE A 318 15.49 5.12 -9.95
C PHE A 318 15.95 6.57 -10.19
N ALA A 319 17.27 6.82 -10.26
CA ALA A 319 17.80 8.15 -10.59
C ALA A 319 17.39 8.67 -11.99
N ARG A 320 16.93 7.78 -12.89
CA ARG A 320 16.49 8.10 -14.26
C ARG A 320 15.01 8.47 -14.36
N VAL A 321 14.24 8.22 -13.29
CA VAL A 321 12.82 8.55 -13.19
C VAL A 321 12.63 10.06 -13.27
N ASN A 322 11.47 10.48 -13.78
CA ASN A 322 11.08 11.87 -13.90
C ASN A 322 10.51 12.42 -12.58
N PHE A 323 11.40 12.92 -11.72
CA PHE A 323 11.06 13.56 -10.45
C PHE A 323 10.17 14.80 -10.62
N ARG A 324 10.10 15.42 -11.81
CA ARG A 324 9.14 16.51 -12.06
C ARG A 324 7.72 16.00 -12.21
N LYS A 325 7.52 14.83 -12.82
CA LYS A 325 6.19 14.21 -12.93
C LYS A 325 5.62 13.90 -11.53
N SER A 326 6.45 13.48 -10.57
CA SER A 326 5.96 13.22 -9.21
C SER A 326 5.51 14.49 -8.47
N LEU A 327 6.11 15.65 -8.75
CA LEU A 327 5.63 16.94 -8.20
C LEU A 327 4.30 17.39 -8.82
N GLN A 328 4.09 17.08 -10.09
CA GLN A 328 2.88 17.42 -10.83
C GLN A 328 1.72 16.48 -10.54
N ASN A 329 2.03 15.32 -9.95
CA ASN A 329 1.06 14.28 -9.66
C ASN A 329 0.89 14.02 -8.15
N PRO A 330 0.53 15.03 -7.36
CA PRO A 330 0.39 14.82 -5.94
C PRO A 330 -0.96 14.20 -5.64
N GLY A 331 -1.07 12.87 -5.73
CA GLY A 331 -2.19 12.09 -5.20
C GLY A 331 -3.55 12.74 -5.46
N THR A 332 -3.82 13.14 -6.70
CA THR A 332 -4.90 14.04 -7.13
C THR A 332 -6.31 13.58 -6.76
N LEU A 333 -6.45 12.40 -6.17
CA LEU A 333 -7.70 11.85 -5.67
C LEU A 333 -7.85 11.93 -4.13
N TYR A 334 -6.79 12.10 -3.33
CA TYR A 334 -6.89 11.98 -1.86
C TYR A 334 -6.08 13.07 -1.15
N ALA A 335 -6.76 14.19 -0.90
CA ALA A 335 -6.27 15.31 -0.12
C ALA A 335 -6.20 14.97 1.38
N GLY A 336 -5.28 14.09 1.77
CA GLY A 336 -4.79 14.03 3.14
C GLY A 336 -3.68 15.06 3.31
N ASN A 337 -3.76 15.94 4.31
CA ASN A 337 -2.64 16.80 4.71
C ASN A 337 -1.56 16.00 5.47
N SER A 338 -1.46 14.70 5.23
CA SER A 338 -0.69 13.74 6.00
C SER A 338 -0.07 12.69 5.09
N ASP A 339 1.21 12.44 5.29
CA ASP A 339 2.00 11.51 4.45
C ASP A 339 2.98 10.75 5.36
N LEU A 340 3.42 9.57 4.94
CA LEU A 340 4.45 8.81 5.63
C LEU A 340 5.78 9.10 4.93
N ASN A 341 6.76 9.59 5.67
CA ASN A 341 8.10 9.76 5.13
C ASN A 341 9.12 9.41 6.21
N TRP A 342 10.16 8.66 5.83
CA TRP A 342 11.20 8.22 6.76
C TRP A 342 10.65 7.38 7.94
N GLY A 343 9.55 6.65 7.71
CA GLY A 343 8.84 5.87 8.72
C GLY A 343 8.10 6.69 9.78
N CYS A 344 7.90 7.99 9.53
CA CYS A 344 7.21 8.91 10.42
C CYS A 344 5.96 9.47 9.75
N ASN A 345 4.87 9.58 10.49
CA ASN A 345 3.73 10.35 10.02
C ASN A 345 4.11 11.83 10.04
N GLY A 346 3.85 12.53 8.96
CA GLY A 346 4.05 13.97 8.90
C GLY A 346 2.94 14.64 8.11
N TYR A 347 3.05 15.95 8.00
CA TYR A 347 2.13 16.79 7.25
C TYR A 347 2.65 17.06 5.87
N LEU A 348 1.73 17.11 4.91
CA LEU A 348 2.00 17.43 3.53
C LEU A 348 1.20 18.67 3.13
N LYS A 349 1.85 19.64 2.49
CA LYS A 349 1.17 20.75 1.80
C LYS A 349 1.78 20.96 0.42
N ILE A 350 0.97 21.45 -0.50
CA ILE A 350 1.43 21.78 -1.84
C ILE A 350 0.98 23.20 -2.15
N ILE A 351 1.97 24.07 -2.41
CA ILE A 351 1.75 25.49 -2.63
C ILE A 351 2.54 25.86 -3.89
N HIS A 352 1.84 26.33 -4.92
CA HIS A 352 2.41 26.70 -6.23
C HIS A 352 3.34 25.61 -6.81
N GLY A 353 2.95 24.34 -6.73
CA GLY A 353 3.75 23.21 -7.21
C GLY A 353 4.99 22.87 -6.38
N THR A 354 5.17 23.52 -5.23
CA THR A 354 6.18 23.15 -4.22
C THR A 354 5.54 22.22 -3.20
N ARG A 355 6.09 21.01 -3.07
CA ARG A 355 5.71 20.04 -2.04
C ARG A 355 6.46 20.34 -0.75
N LEU A 356 5.75 20.60 0.33
CA LEU A 356 6.26 20.83 1.67
C LEU A 356 5.91 19.67 2.57
N PHE A 357 6.86 19.16 3.36
CA PHE A 357 6.58 18.10 4.31
C PHE A 357 7.22 18.37 5.68
N ARG A 358 6.53 18.01 6.77
CA ARG A 358 7.02 18.18 8.15
C ARG A 358 6.62 17.03 9.05
N VAL A 359 7.60 16.47 9.75
CA VAL A 359 7.36 15.54 10.87
C VAL A 359 7.21 16.34 12.16
N PRO A 360 6.07 16.23 12.88
CA PRO A 360 5.86 16.91 14.15
C PRO A 360 6.74 16.30 15.26
N GLN A 361 6.78 16.98 16.42
CA GLN A 361 7.78 16.69 17.44
C GLN A 361 7.63 15.32 18.10
N ASP A 362 6.40 14.91 18.35
CA ASP A 362 6.02 13.63 18.91
C ASP A 362 6.43 12.45 18.02
N GLU A 363 6.10 12.50 16.74
CA GLU A 363 6.50 11.48 15.75
C GLU A 363 8.01 11.46 15.55
N PHE A 364 8.64 12.64 15.51
CA PHE A 364 10.09 12.73 15.34
C PHE A 364 10.84 12.07 16.51
N GLN A 365 10.44 12.37 17.75
CA GLN A 365 11.11 11.84 18.94
C GLN A 365 10.91 10.33 19.12
N THR A 366 9.79 9.79 18.63
CA THR A 366 9.45 8.38 18.83
C THR A 366 9.93 7.48 17.69
N LYS A 367 9.94 7.96 16.44
CA LYS A 367 10.19 7.11 15.25
C LYS A 367 11.33 7.58 14.35
N PHE A 368 11.64 8.89 14.30
CA PHE A 368 12.59 9.39 13.30
C PHE A 368 14.03 8.97 13.62
N ASN A 369 14.60 8.10 12.77
CA ASN A 369 15.96 7.61 12.93
C ASN A 369 16.96 8.43 12.10
N VAL A 370 17.58 9.42 12.74
CA VAL A 370 18.57 10.32 12.12
C VAL A 370 19.79 9.56 11.55
N ALA A 371 20.21 8.48 12.20
CA ALA A 371 21.35 7.68 11.73
C ALA A 371 21.00 6.94 10.43
N LYS A 372 19.83 6.28 10.40
CA LYS A 372 19.30 5.62 9.21
C LYS A 372 19.11 6.62 8.07
N PHE A 373 18.51 7.79 8.34
CA PHE A 373 18.37 8.87 7.37
C PHE A 373 19.71 9.23 6.72
N LYS A 374 20.77 9.46 7.51
CA LYS A 374 22.11 9.80 6.99
C LYS A 374 22.70 8.69 6.11
N VAL A 375 22.48 7.42 6.45
CA VAL A 375 22.90 6.27 5.64
C VAL A 375 22.18 6.28 4.28
N VAL A 376 20.86 6.54 4.27
CA VAL A 376 20.08 6.65 3.02
C VAL A 376 20.64 7.74 2.12
N ILE A 377 20.85 8.95 2.67
CA ILE A 377 21.38 10.08 1.89
C ILE A 377 22.75 9.76 1.30
N LYS A 378 23.62 9.08 2.06
CA LYS A 378 24.94 8.66 1.57
C LYS A 378 24.80 7.72 0.39
N ARG A 379 23.96 6.70 0.51
CA ARG A 379 23.72 5.72 -0.55
C ARG A 379 23.07 6.35 -1.79
N TRP A 380 22.13 7.28 -1.61
CA TRP A 380 21.53 8.03 -2.71
C TRP A 380 22.53 8.87 -3.49
N LYS A 381 23.56 9.42 -2.81
CA LYS A 381 24.67 10.10 -3.48
C LYS A 381 25.52 9.12 -4.29
N GLU A 382 25.87 7.97 -3.70
CA GLU A 382 26.66 6.92 -4.35
C GLU A 382 25.95 6.37 -5.59
N CYS A 383 24.62 6.22 -5.53
CA CYS A 383 23.78 5.77 -6.65
C CYS A 383 23.45 6.90 -7.65
N GLY A 384 23.87 8.14 -7.40
CA GLY A 384 23.59 9.28 -8.27
C GLY A 384 22.13 9.73 -8.31
N ILE A 385 21.30 9.34 -7.34
CA ILE A 385 19.91 9.81 -7.18
C ILE A 385 19.91 11.28 -6.77
N VAL A 386 20.79 11.65 -5.83
CA VAL A 386 20.91 13.04 -5.35
C VAL A 386 22.34 13.55 -5.49
N GLN A 387 22.47 14.82 -5.86
CA GLN A 387 23.74 15.53 -5.94
C GLN A 387 23.66 16.80 -5.09
N PRO A 388 24.64 17.06 -4.19
CA PRO A 388 24.67 18.31 -3.43
C PRO A 388 24.61 19.51 -4.37
N TYR A 389 23.69 20.44 -4.11
CA TYR A 389 23.56 21.66 -4.89
C TYR A 389 24.07 22.85 -4.08
N TYR A 390 25.02 23.58 -4.65
CA TYR A 390 25.60 24.77 -4.03
C TYR A 390 25.27 25.97 -4.92
N PRO A 391 24.28 26.80 -4.54
CA PRO A 391 23.97 28.02 -5.27
C PRO A 391 25.22 28.92 -5.31
N ASN A 392 25.49 29.56 -6.45
CA ASN A 392 26.63 30.46 -6.58
C ASN A 392 26.55 31.60 -5.55
N LEU A 393 27.70 31.93 -4.95
CA LEU A 393 27.90 32.76 -3.74
C LEU A 393 27.40 34.22 -3.79
N THR A 394 26.79 34.66 -4.88
CA THR A 394 26.30 36.04 -5.04
C THR A 394 24.85 36.25 -4.59
N SER A 395 24.08 35.21 -4.21
CA SER A 395 22.61 35.28 -4.24
C SER A 395 21.87 35.09 -2.91
N ARG A 396 20.61 35.51 -2.95
CA ARG A 396 19.48 35.53 -1.99
C ARG A 396 19.29 34.30 -1.08
N PHE A 397 19.97 33.19 -1.36
CA PHE A 397 19.82 31.89 -0.69
C PHE A 397 20.82 31.64 0.45
N LYS A 398 21.59 32.66 0.85
CA LYS A 398 22.53 32.56 1.96
C LYS A 398 21.90 31.94 3.20
N SER A 399 20.62 32.17 3.50
CA SER A 399 19.93 31.60 4.67
C SER A 399 19.76 30.09 4.64
N LEU A 400 19.44 29.47 3.49
CA LEU A 400 19.35 28.01 3.35
C LEU A 400 20.73 27.35 3.45
N ILE A 401 21.75 28.02 2.92
CA ILE A 401 23.14 27.54 2.87
C ILE A 401 23.90 27.82 4.19
N SER A 402 23.57 28.92 4.90
CA SER A 402 24.30 29.37 6.09
C SER A 402 23.94 28.60 7.34
N LYS A 403 22.82 27.87 7.36
CA LYS A 403 22.48 26.93 8.44
C LYS A 403 23.30 25.63 8.36
N LYS A 404 24.56 25.69 7.90
CA LYS A 404 25.47 24.55 7.95
C LYS A 404 25.86 24.27 9.40
N SER A 405 25.34 23.16 9.94
CA SER A 405 25.86 22.43 11.11
C SER A 405 26.25 23.29 12.32
N GLN A 406 25.35 24.16 12.78
CA GLN A 406 25.47 24.73 14.13
C GLN A 406 24.85 23.76 15.13
N GLY A 407 25.66 22.86 15.69
CA GLY A 407 25.37 21.97 16.82
C GLY A 407 24.12 21.09 16.67
N ASN A 408 22.94 21.67 16.93
CA ASN A 408 21.66 20.99 16.98
C ASN A 408 20.89 21.00 15.65
N PHE A 409 21.43 21.65 14.62
CA PHE A 409 20.75 21.84 13.35
C PHE A 409 21.57 21.27 12.19
N ILE A 410 20.94 20.43 11.37
CA ILE A 410 21.54 19.87 10.14
C ILE A 410 20.60 20.07 8.97
N SER A 411 21.14 20.39 7.80
CA SER A 411 20.36 20.58 6.58
C SER A 411 21.12 20.08 5.35
N GLY A 412 20.40 19.92 4.25
CA GLY A 412 20.97 19.60 2.96
C GLY A 412 20.11 20.11 1.82
N LEU A 413 20.77 20.64 0.79
CA LEU A 413 20.16 21.05 -0.46
C LEU A 413 20.74 20.20 -1.59
N TYR A 414 19.85 19.56 -2.33
CA TYR A 414 20.19 18.58 -3.35
C TYR A 414 19.44 18.85 -4.65
N ARG A 415 20.07 18.49 -5.75
CA ARG A 415 19.38 18.19 -7.00
C ARG A 415 19.08 16.69 -7.03
N MET A 416 17.82 16.32 -7.19
CA MET A 416 17.35 14.95 -7.22
C MET A 416 16.92 14.59 -8.64
N GLY A 417 17.42 13.47 -9.16
CA GLY A 417 17.25 13.07 -10.57
C GLY A 417 18.19 13.80 -11.54
N HIS A 418 18.09 13.49 -12.82
CA HIS A 418 19.04 13.94 -13.85
C HIS A 418 18.45 14.93 -14.86
N GLY A 419 19.26 15.88 -15.34
CA GLY A 419 18.89 16.76 -16.46
C GLY A 419 17.57 17.52 -16.25
N THR A 420 16.73 17.56 -17.28
CA THR A 420 15.41 18.22 -17.26
C THR A 420 14.37 17.50 -16.40
N LYS A 421 14.64 16.24 -16.02
CA LYS A 421 13.78 15.41 -15.16
C LYS A 421 13.99 15.65 -13.66
N SER A 422 14.98 16.48 -13.31
CA SER A 422 15.36 16.73 -11.91
C SER A 422 14.53 17.79 -11.21
N ILE A 423 14.51 17.69 -9.87
CA ILE A 423 13.93 18.66 -8.94
C ILE A 423 14.97 19.11 -7.91
N PHE A 424 14.67 20.20 -7.23
CA PHE A 424 15.39 20.61 -6.02
C PHE A 424 14.72 20.00 -4.80
N TRP A 425 15.54 19.48 -3.91
CA TRP A 425 15.11 18.93 -2.63
C TRP A 425 15.95 19.53 -1.52
N TYR A 426 15.27 20.19 -0.59
CA TYR A 426 15.86 20.73 0.63
C TYR A 426 15.25 20.05 1.84
N TRP A 427 16.06 19.79 2.85
CA TRP A 427 15.58 19.35 4.16
C TRP A 427 16.39 19.98 5.28
N GLU A 428 15.77 20.10 6.44
CA GLU A 428 16.41 20.42 7.70
C GLU A 428 15.88 19.55 8.85
N ILE A 429 16.78 19.25 9.79
CA ILE A 429 16.50 18.55 11.04
C ILE A 429 16.98 19.43 12.18
N ASN A 430 16.09 19.66 13.13
CA ASN A 430 16.41 20.33 14.39
C ASN A 430 16.36 19.30 15.51
N LEU A 431 17.53 18.88 16.00
CA LEU A 431 17.66 17.87 17.05
C LEU A 431 17.13 18.34 18.40
N LYS A 432 17.20 19.65 18.69
CA LYS A 432 16.73 20.22 19.95
C LYS A 432 15.23 20.51 19.92
N GLY A 433 14.75 21.07 18.81
CA GLY A 433 13.32 21.29 18.56
C GLY A 433 12.57 19.98 18.27
N GLY A 434 13.31 18.93 17.93
CA GLY A 434 12.77 17.60 17.64
C GLY A 434 11.90 17.58 16.39
N TYR A 435 12.32 18.14 15.26
CA TYR A 435 11.51 18.08 14.04
C TYR A 435 12.35 17.85 12.79
N TYR A 436 11.68 17.34 11.75
CA TYR A 436 12.16 17.26 10.37
C TYR A 436 11.23 18.07 9.48
N GLN A 437 11.77 18.83 8.52
CA GLN A 437 10.96 19.49 7.50
C GLN A 437 11.73 19.62 6.18
N GLU A 438 11.00 19.57 5.07
CA GLU A 438 11.55 19.57 3.72
C GLU A 438 10.69 20.36 2.72
N PHE A 439 11.30 20.71 1.60
CA PHE A 439 10.57 21.03 0.38
C PHE A 439 11.14 20.31 -0.84
N GLN A 440 10.28 20.06 -1.81
CA GLN A 440 10.62 19.58 -3.15
C GLN A 440 9.98 20.51 -4.19
N ALA A 441 10.78 21.01 -5.13
CA ALA A 441 10.33 21.99 -6.13
C ALA A 441 11.07 21.85 -7.47
N ALA A 442 10.38 22.12 -8.57
CA ALA A 442 11.01 22.17 -9.90
C ALA A 442 11.88 23.43 -10.09
N ASP A 443 11.54 24.51 -9.39
CA ASP A 443 12.23 25.80 -9.37
C ASP A 443 12.71 26.11 -7.94
N LEU A 444 13.98 26.48 -7.78
CA LEU A 444 14.57 26.71 -6.46
C LEU A 444 14.15 28.04 -5.84
N ASP A 445 13.98 29.10 -6.64
CA ASP A 445 13.56 30.42 -6.17
C ASP A 445 12.14 30.34 -5.62
N GLU A 446 11.24 29.66 -6.34
CA GLU A 446 9.86 29.47 -5.90
C GLU A 446 9.80 28.57 -4.66
N GLY A 447 10.53 27.45 -4.64
CA GLY A 447 10.57 26.55 -3.49
C GLY A 447 11.06 27.22 -2.22
N ASP A 448 12.14 28.00 -2.30
CA ASP A 448 12.69 28.77 -1.18
C ASP A 448 11.77 29.91 -0.71
N ARG A 449 11.09 30.58 -1.66
CA ARG A 449 10.09 31.60 -1.32
C ARG A 449 8.94 30.99 -0.54
N VAL A 450 8.28 29.97 -1.09
CA VAL A 450 7.18 29.25 -0.47
C VAL A 450 7.58 28.69 0.89
N TYR A 451 8.75 28.06 0.99
CA TYR A 451 9.25 27.48 2.23
C TYR A 451 9.47 28.53 3.34
N ARG A 452 9.95 29.73 3.01
CA ARG A 452 10.16 30.80 4.01
C ARG A 452 8.88 31.50 4.42
N ASP A 453 7.95 31.64 3.49
CA ASP A 453 6.65 32.27 3.74
C ASP A 453 5.75 31.34 4.59
N GLU A 454 5.99 30.03 4.53
CA GLU A 454 5.20 29.04 5.27
C GLU A 454 5.48 29.05 6.78
N ARG A 455 4.41 29.14 7.55
CA ARG A 455 4.42 29.10 9.02
C ARG A 455 4.25 27.68 9.53
N PHE A 456 5.32 26.88 9.43
CA PHE A 456 5.32 25.48 9.88
C PHE A 456 4.99 25.31 11.37
N ASP A 457 5.19 26.34 12.19
CA ASP A 457 4.79 26.38 13.60
C ASP A 457 3.27 26.34 13.81
N LEU A 458 2.49 26.76 12.81
CA LEU A 458 1.03 26.74 12.83
C LEU A 458 0.45 25.45 12.24
N TRP A 459 1.31 24.53 11.77
CA TRP A 459 0.83 23.24 11.29
C TRP A 459 0.28 22.43 12.47
N PRO A 460 -0.79 21.65 12.28
CA PRO A 460 -1.38 20.87 13.36
C PRO A 460 -0.32 19.98 14.02
N THR A 461 -0.48 19.70 15.32
CA THR A 461 0.35 18.70 16.01
C THR A 461 -0.26 17.30 15.96
N THR A 462 -1.51 17.19 15.52
CA THR A 462 -2.24 15.91 15.35
C THR A 462 -2.93 15.92 13.99
N PRO A 463 -2.79 14.87 13.14
CA PRO A 463 -3.32 14.89 11.79
C PRO A 463 -4.81 15.22 11.82
N LEU A 464 -5.20 16.35 11.22
CA LEU A 464 -6.60 16.69 11.09
C LEU A 464 -7.28 15.62 10.23
N GLN A 465 -8.35 15.02 10.73
CA GLN A 465 -9.31 14.41 9.82
C GLN A 465 -9.74 15.50 8.84
N PRO A 466 -9.68 15.27 7.52
CA PRO A 466 -10.11 16.27 6.56
C PRO A 466 -11.57 16.65 6.87
N ASP A 467 -11.79 17.92 7.22
CA ASP A 467 -13.12 18.48 7.44
C ASP A 467 -13.73 18.79 6.07
N TRP A 468 -14.35 17.77 5.47
CA TRP A 468 -14.96 17.86 4.16
C TRP A 468 -16.15 18.85 4.12
N ALA A 469 -16.70 19.24 5.27
CA ALA A 469 -17.80 20.21 5.33
C ALA A 469 -17.36 21.64 4.96
N GLN A 470 -16.09 22.01 5.20
CA GLN A 470 -15.55 23.31 4.76
C GLN A 470 -15.13 23.34 3.28
N LEU A 471 -15.03 22.17 2.64
CA LEU A 471 -14.60 22.02 1.25
C LEU A 471 -15.77 22.10 0.25
N VAL A 472 -17.00 22.02 0.76
CA VAL A 472 -18.20 22.39 0.02
C VAL A 472 -18.38 23.89 0.20
N GLY A 473 -17.74 24.69 -0.66
CA GLY A 473 -18.19 26.05 -0.86
C GLY A 473 -19.70 25.99 -1.11
N THR A 474 -20.49 26.60 -0.23
CA THR A 474 -21.93 26.77 -0.43
C THR A 474 -22.13 27.63 -1.66
N GLY A 475 -22.12 26.99 -2.82
CA GLY A 475 -22.59 27.53 -4.09
C GLY A 475 -24.11 27.62 -4.06
N THR A 476 -24.63 28.42 -3.15
CA THR A 476 -25.97 29.00 -3.21
C THR A 476 -25.77 30.48 -2.98
N GLU A 477 -25.53 31.19 -4.08
CA GLU A 477 -26.26 32.39 -4.52
C GLU A 477 -25.87 32.75 -5.96
#